data_AF-A0A1W9MJE0-F1
#
_entry.id   AF-A0A1W9MJE0-F1
#
_cell.length_a   1.000
_cell.length_b   1.000
_cell.length_c   1.000
_cell.angle_alpha   90.00
_cell.angle_beta   90.00
_cell.angle_gamma   90.00
#
_symmetry.space_group_name_H-M   'P 1'
#
loop_
_entity.id
_entity.type
_entity.pdbx_description
1 polymer ?
#
loop_
_entity_poly.entity_id
_entity_poly.type
_entity_poly.pdbx_seq_one_letter_code
_entity_poly.pdbx_strand_id
1 'polypeptide(L)'
;METKEMNDYVEKIKSNIWEENHNIYQILLAEDVEKCRKNLLSRAIDAELAMKESDMPLILRSVCIHGFDVMKNLLSKRHEKMLGFSTLDLMRKSANFDESIGDGFYVEIYHLFLAMQGKPKIYPSFFMEEKEYKFSEENPGVDRSNFLDVMYGNIEKFLNKYPSGLDFEAINKRRKNKEKILNFFGAGDDDWNDYRWHLRHLFKSMDDIENLKKLMALTNEETNAMEIAIKNKIPFCITPYYLHLMDFDNADRKYDHQIRAQVIPTIHYVENMLRHTKDREYKKDFMKERDTTPQKGITRRYVMISIIKPIQTCPQICMYCQRNWQIMNPEEEDVFLTKDELEKAIDWFSEHKSMREVLITGGDPFMLEDDAIEHIIKRFSEIEHIIGIRIGSRIPVTLPQRITKKFAEMLGSYVKIGKKYVAISTHIEHPYEITPETGEAIRKIMKQGITAYNQQVYTKETARRFESVKLRMELKKVGIDPYYTFYPQGKYETKNFLLPVARIMQERKEEARLLPGAFRTDEFVFNVPKLGKNHLRAYQDNEIIGIKENGARVYLFYPWEKNIVMVEPYIYVDQPIIEFLDDMVRREERYEDYESIWYYY
;
A
#
# COMPACT_ATOMS: atom_id res chain seq x y z
N MET A 1 -8.22 20.09 10.00
CA MET A 1 -7.58 21.30 10.56
C MET A 1 -6.10 21.00 10.61
N GLU A 2 -5.30 21.84 9.96
CA GLU A 2 -3.84 21.70 9.96
C GLU A 2 -3.29 22.00 11.35
N THR A 3 -2.24 21.27 11.72
CA THR A 3 -1.54 21.42 12.99
C THR A 3 -0.76 22.73 13.03
N LYS A 4 -0.63 23.33 14.22
CA LYS A 4 0.11 24.59 14.40
C LYS A 4 1.55 24.48 13.85
N GLU A 5 2.21 23.36 14.12
CA GLU A 5 3.57 23.09 13.67
C GLU A 5 3.69 23.11 12.14
N MET A 6 2.75 22.47 11.43
CA MET A 6 2.74 22.49 9.97
C MET A 6 2.39 23.88 9.40
N ASN A 7 1.51 24.64 10.07
CA ASN A 7 1.20 26.01 9.68
C ASN A 7 2.45 26.92 9.80
N ASP A 8 3.16 26.82 10.92
CA ASP A 8 4.39 27.60 11.15
C ASP A 8 5.47 27.24 10.11
N TYR A 9 5.59 25.96 9.75
CA TYR A 9 6.47 25.48 8.69
C TYR A 9 6.14 26.06 7.31
N VAL A 10 4.86 26.02 6.93
CA VAL A 10 4.33 26.53 5.66
C VAL A 10 4.52 28.05 5.55
N GLU A 11 4.16 28.81 6.58
CA GLU A 11 4.25 30.27 6.57
C GLU A 11 5.71 30.75 6.48
N LYS A 12 6.64 30.04 7.12
CA LYS A 12 8.08 30.27 6.94
C LYS A 12 8.51 30.03 5.49
N ILE A 13 7.97 29.04 4.79
CA ILE A 13 8.31 28.81 3.38
C ILE A 13 7.73 29.91 2.49
N LYS A 14 6.46 30.26 2.66
CA LYS A 14 5.77 31.26 1.83
C LYS A 14 6.41 32.65 1.95
N SER A 15 6.84 33.02 3.15
CA SER A 15 7.54 34.30 3.38
C SER A 15 8.91 34.37 2.68
N ASN A 16 9.63 33.26 2.55
CA ASN A 16 11.03 33.27 2.10
C ASN A 16 11.23 32.79 0.65
N ILE A 17 10.31 31.99 0.08
CA ILE A 17 10.53 31.31 -1.21
C ILE A 17 10.94 32.27 -2.34
N TRP A 18 10.28 33.43 -2.45
CA TRP A 18 10.56 34.38 -3.52
C TRP A 18 11.76 35.29 -3.24
N GLU A 19 12.05 35.57 -1.97
CA GLU A 19 13.27 36.27 -1.57
C GLU A 19 14.51 35.42 -1.87
N GLU A 20 14.48 34.14 -1.51
CA GLU A 20 15.56 33.17 -1.76
C GLU A 20 15.72 32.82 -3.25
N ASN A 21 14.67 33.03 -4.06
CA ASN A 21 14.64 32.69 -5.49
C ASN A 21 14.36 33.91 -6.39
N HIS A 22 14.90 35.08 -6.03
CA HIS A 22 14.59 36.36 -6.68
C HIS A 22 14.68 36.33 -8.23
N ASN A 23 15.70 35.66 -8.80
CA ASN A 23 15.84 35.57 -10.26
C ASN A 23 14.69 34.80 -10.92
N ILE A 24 14.22 33.71 -10.29
CA ILE A 24 13.08 32.94 -10.80
C ILE A 24 11.80 33.75 -10.61
N TYR A 25 11.67 34.41 -9.46
CA TYR A 25 10.55 35.29 -9.15
C TYR A 25 10.35 36.38 -10.22
N GLN A 26 11.40 37.11 -10.59
CA GLN A 26 11.33 38.12 -11.65
C GLN A 26 10.91 37.56 -13.01
N ILE A 27 11.32 36.32 -13.34
CA ILE A 27 10.91 35.67 -14.59
C ILE A 27 9.42 35.29 -14.55
N LEU A 28 8.92 34.81 -13.41
CA LEU A 28 7.51 34.44 -13.22
C LEU A 28 6.56 35.64 -13.32
N LEU A 29 7.00 36.83 -12.88
CA LEU A 29 6.23 38.07 -12.98
C LEU A 29 6.15 38.65 -14.40
N ALA A 30 6.87 38.11 -15.38
CA ALA A 30 6.78 38.57 -16.75
C ALA A 30 5.34 38.40 -17.30
N GLU A 31 4.83 39.39 -18.03
CA GLU A 31 3.46 39.37 -18.57
C GLU A 31 3.25 38.22 -19.58
N ASP A 32 4.24 37.96 -20.42
CA ASP A 32 4.20 36.93 -21.46
C ASP A 32 4.61 35.54 -20.91
N VAL A 33 3.64 34.61 -20.86
CA VAL A 33 3.82 33.21 -20.45
C VAL A 33 4.91 32.50 -21.27
N GLU A 34 4.98 32.77 -22.57
CA GLU A 34 5.90 32.09 -23.48
C GLU A 34 7.33 32.57 -23.28
N LYS A 35 7.49 33.88 -23.08
CA LYS A 35 8.78 34.46 -22.68
C LYS A 35 9.21 33.94 -21.31
N CYS A 36 8.28 33.85 -20.35
CA CYS A 36 8.52 33.26 -19.03
C CYS A 36 9.04 31.82 -19.16
N ARG A 37 8.31 30.97 -19.90
CA ARG A 37 8.68 29.57 -20.16
C ARG A 37 10.07 29.44 -20.78
N LYS A 38 10.34 30.20 -21.84
CA LYS A 38 11.64 30.15 -22.54
C LYS A 38 12.79 30.53 -21.60
N ASN A 39 12.61 31.57 -20.79
CA ASN A 39 13.64 32.03 -19.86
C ASN A 39 13.88 31.02 -18.73
N LEU A 40 12.83 30.43 -18.15
CA LEU A 40 12.96 29.39 -17.13
C LEU A 40 13.63 28.14 -17.69
N LEU A 41 13.25 27.71 -18.90
CA LEU A 41 13.82 26.53 -19.53
C LEU A 41 15.30 26.73 -19.87
N SER A 42 15.67 27.86 -20.47
CA SER A 42 17.08 28.20 -20.74
C SER A 42 17.89 28.18 -19.45
N ARG A 43 17.39 28.85 -18.41
CA ARG A 43 18.05 28.90 -17.10
C ARG A 43 18.20 27.51 -16.47
N ALA A 44 17.17 26.66 -16.56
CA ALA A 44 17.23 25.30 -16.04
C ALA A 44 18.29 24.46 -16.78
N ILE A 45 18.37 24.57 -18.10
CA ILE A 45 19.36 23.86 -18.92
C ILE A 45 20.78 24.35 -18.58
N ASP A 46 21.00 25.67 -18.54
CA ASP A 46 22.30 26.25 -18.26
C ASP A 46 22.78 25.90 -16.83
N ALA A 47 21.86 25.96 -15.86
CA ALA A 47 22.15 25.57 -14.48
C ALA A 47 22.42 24.06 -14.34
N GLU A 48 21.69 23.20 -15.06
CA GLU A 48 21.94 21.76 -15.08
C GLU A 48 23.35 21.45 -15.63
N LEU A 49 23.74 22.10 -16.73
CA LEU A 49 25.08 21.97 -17.31
C LEU A 49 26.16 22.41 -16.32
N ALA A 50 25.99 23.59 -15.70
CA ALA A 50 26.91 24.08 -14.67
C ALA A 50 27.00 23.12 -13.47
N MET A 51 25.88 22.51 -13.05
CA MET A 51 25.89 21.54 -11.95
C MET A 51 26.60 20.24 -12.32
N LYS A 52 26.51 19.77 -13.58
CA LYS A 52 27.26 18.59 -14.06
C LYS A 52 28.78 18.80 -14.00
N GLU A 53 29.23 20.03 -14.18
CA GLU A 53 30.65 20.42 -14.11
C GLU A 53 31.10 20.81 -12.69
N SER A 54 30.19 20.90 -11.72
CA SER A 54 30.51 21.29 -10.35
C SER A 54 31.18 20.19 -9.53
N ASP A 55 32.01 20.62 -8.56
CA ASP A 55 32.66 19.77 -7.55
C ASP A 55 31.69 19.33 -6.41
N MET A 56 30.38 19.49 -6.60
CA MET A 56 29.38 19.06 -5.62
C MET A 56 29.44 17.56 -5.37
N PRO A 57 29.21 17.09 -4.12
CA PRO A 57 29.10 15.67 -3.83
C PRO A 57 28.12 14.94 -4.79
N LEU A 58 28.58 13.83 -5.37
CA LEU A 58 27.88 13.11 -6.45
C LEU A 58 26.41 12.79 -6.14
N ILE A 59 26.11 12.45 -4.88
CA ILE A 59 24.76 12.11 -4.44
C ILE A 59 23.84 13.34 -4.47
N LEU A 60 24.32 14.48 -3.96
CA LEU A 60 23.57 15.75 -4.01
C LEU A 60 23.37 16.20 -5.46
N ARG A 61 24.42 16.06 -6.28
CA ARG A 61 24.34 16.35 -7.71
C ARG A 61 23.29 15.48 -8.41
N SER A 62 23.20 14.19 -8.10
CA SER A 62 22.18 13.30 -8.69
C SER A 62 20.75 13.77 -8.39
N VAL A 63 20.46 14.19 -7.15
CA VAL A 63 19.14 14.73 -6.78
C VAL A 63 18.87 16.04 -7.50
N CYS A 64 19.89 16.89 -7.62
CA CYS A 64 19.82 18.16 -8.33
C CYS A 64 19.47 17.98 -9.82
N ILE A 65 20.13 17.03 -10.51
CA ILE A 65 19.84 16.71 -11.92
C ILE A 65 18.39 16.25 -12.08
N HIS A 66 17.90 15.36 -11.21
CA HIS A 66 16.50 14.94 -11.28
C HIS A 66 15.53 16.11 -11.02
N GLY A 67 15.87 17.03 -10.11
CA GLY A 67 15.10 18.26 -9.91
C GLY A 67 15.00 19.12 -11.17
N PHE A 68 16.08 19.23 -11.95
CA PHE A 68 16.03 19.89 -13.26
C PHE A 68 15.17 19.14 -14.27
N ASP A 69 15.24 17.81 -14.32
CA ASP A 69 14.37 17.00 -15.19
C ASP A 69 12.90 17.22 -14.87
N VAL A 70 12.52 17.20 -13.59
CA VAL A 70 11.17 17.54 -13.15
C VAL A 70 10.80 18.96 -13.56
N MET A 71 11.64 19.97 -13.31
CA MET A 71 11.36 21.35 -13.72
C MET A 71 11.11 21.46 -15.24
N LYS A 72 11.94 20.83 -16.07
CA LYS A 72 11.76 20.81 -17.53
C LYS A 72 10.42 20.15 -17.91
N ASN A 73 10.03 19.08 -17.23
CA ASN A 73 8.74 18.43 -17.42
C ASN A 73 7.56 19.32 -17.06
N LEU A 74 7.64 20.06 -15.95
CA LEU A 74 6.59 21.00 -15.52
C LEU A 74 6.43 22.20 -16.47
N LEU A 75 7.50 22.55 -17.20
CA LEU A 75 7.50 23.61 -18.21
C LEU A 75 7.14 23.10 -19.62
N SER A 76 6.80 21.82 -19.79
CA SER A 76 6.50 21.23 -21.10
C SER A 76 5.08 21.55 -21.57
N LYS A 77 4.95 22.23 -22.71
CA LYS A 77 3.65 22.47 -23.37
C LYS A 77 2.89 21.18 -23.69
N ARG A 78 3.63 20.10 -23.98
CA ARG A 78 3.03 18.80 -24.24
C ARG A 78 2.30 18.30 -22.99
N HIS A 79 2.95 18.40 -21.83
CA HIS A 79 2.34 17.98 -20.57
C HIS A 79 1.16 18.86 -20.19
N GLU A 80 1.25 20.17 -20.38
CA GLU A 80 0.11 21.07 -20.14
C GLU A 80 -1.10 20.71 -20.99
N LYS A 81 -0.89 20.42 -22.27
CA LYS A 81 -1.96 19.96 -23.17
C LYS A 81 -2.55 18.62 -22.72
N MET A 82 -1.71 17.69 -22.25
CA MET A 82 -2.15 16.39 -21.73
C MET A 82 -2.95 16.52 -20.43
N LEU A 83 -2.55 17.45 -19.56
CA LEU A 83 -3.14 17.65 -18.23
C LEU A 83 -4.39 18.55 -18.25
N GLY A 84 -4.51 19.42 -19.25
CA GLY A 84 -5.55 20.44 -19.31
C GLY A 84 -5.33 21.61 -18.34
N PHE A 85 -4.17 21.67 -17.68
CA PHE A 85 -3.74 22.79 -16.83
C PHE A 85 -2.23 23.01 -16.96
N SER A 86 -1.77 24.19 -16.53
CA SER A 86 -0.38 24.62 -16.64
C SER A 86 0.23 24.81 -15.26
N THR A 87 1.22 23.98 -14.89
CA THR A 87 1.98 24.19 -13.65
C THR A 87 2.79 25.48 -13.71
N LEU A 88 3.23 25.92 -14.91
CA LEU A 88 3.84 27.23 -15.06
C LEU A 88 2.87 28.35 -14.67
N ASP A 89 1.61 28.29 -15.10
CA ASP A 89 0.62 29.31 -14.73
C ASP A 89 0.33 29.28 -13.23
N LEU A 90 0.32 28.10 -12.60
CA LEU A 90 0.23 27.99 -11.14
C LEU A 90 1.45 28.60 -10.43
N MET A 91 2.67 28.42 -10.95
CA MET A 91 3.88 29.10 -10.44
C MET A 91 3.80 30.63 -10.59
N ARG A 92 3.23 31.12 -11.70
CA ARG A 92 3.04 32.56 -11.92
C ARG A 92 1.99 33.13 -10.97
N LYS A 93 0.89 32.41 -10.75
CA LYS A 93 -0.15 32.76 -9.77
C LYS A 93 0.42 32.78 -8.35
N SER A 94 1.23 31.79 -7.98
CA SER A 94 1.85 31.75 -6.66
C SER A 94 2.87 32.87 -6.44
N ALA A 95 3.58 33.30 -7.49
CA ALA A 95 4.43 34.50 -7.44
C ALA A 95 3.62 35.80 -7.27
N ASN A 96 2.36 35.82 -7.70
CA ASN A 96 1.42 36.93 -7.47
C ASN A 96 0.61 36.77 -6.18
N PHE A 97 0.91 35.77 -5.34
CA PHE A 97 0.18 35.45 -4.10
C PHE A 97 -1.33 35.28 -4.33
N ASP A 98 -1.72 34.67 -5.46
CA ASP A 98 -3.11 34.38 -5.78
C ASP A 98 -3.71 33.39 -4.77
N GLU A 99 -4.89 33.74 -4.23
CA GLU A 99 -5.60 32.97 -3.19
C GLU A 99 -6.04 31.57 -3.65
N SER A 100 -6.08 31.31 -4.96
CA SER A 100 -6.41 29.99 -5.51
C SER A 100 -5.28 28.96 -5.35
N ILE A 101 -4.08 29.39 -4.96
CA ILE A 101 -2.94 28.51 -4.74
C ILE A 101 -2.88 28.07 -3.28
N GLY A 102 -3.01 26.76 -3.06
CA GLY A 102 -2.92 26.15 -1.74
C GLY A 102 -1.47 26.05 -1.25
N ASP A 103 -1.33 25.97 0.07
CA ASP A 103 -0.04 25.92 0.76
C ASP A 103 0.87 24.77 0.31
N GLY A 104 0.26 23.60 0.02
CA GLY A 104 1.00 22.45 -0.51
C GLY A 104 1.74 22.74 -1.80
N PHE A 105 1.25 23.64 -2.65
CA PHE A 105 1.94 24.04 -3.87
C PHE A 105 3.22 24.84 -3.57
N TYR A 106 3.15 25.80 -2.65
CA TYR A 106 4.32 26.58 -2.25
C TYR A 106 5.42 25.69 -1.69
N VAL A 107 5.06 24.74 -0.83
CA VAL A 107 6.01 23.80 -0.22
C VAL A 107 6.65 22.89 -1.28
N GLU A 108 5.86 22.36 -2.21
CA GLU A 108 6.36 21.51 -3.29
C GLU A 108 7.36 22.25 -4.20
N ILE A 109 7.02 23.48 -4.62
CA ILE A 109 7.90 24.32 -5.45
C ILE A 109 9.16 24.74 -4.68
N TYR A 110 9.04 25.05 -3.39
CA TYR A 110 10.18 25.39 -2.55
C TYR A 110 11.20 24.25 -2.50
N HIS A 111 10.76 23.02 -2.26
CA HIS A 111 11.66 21.87 -2.23
C HIS A 111 12.26 21.53 -3.60
N LEU A 112 11.50 21.73 -4.68
CA LEU A 112 12.04 21.61 -6.04
C LEU A 112 13.18 22.61 -6.27
N PHE A 113 13.01 23.87 -5.87
CA PHE A 113 14.07 24.87 -5.96
C PHE A 113 15.28 24.53 -5.08
N LEU A 114 15.08 24.06 -3.84
CA LEU A 114 16.19 23.59 -3.00
C LEU A 114 16.98 22.46 -3.66
N ALA A 115 16.30 21.50 -4.30
CA ALA A 115 16.95 20.43 -5.05
C ALA A 115 17.78 20.99 -6.22
N MET A 116 17.20 21.86 -7.04
CA MET A 116 17.87 22.51 -8.18
C MET A 116 19.06 23.40 -7.75
N GLN A 117 19.04 23.95 -6.54
CA GLN A 117 20.16 24.71 -5.96
C GLN A 117 21.24 23.81 -5.34
N GLY A 118 21.07 22.48 -5.35
CA GLY A 118 22.00 21.54 -4.73
C GLY A 118 21.97 21.56 -3.20
N LYS A 119 20.85 22.03 -2.62
CA LYS A 119 20.60 22.08 -1.18
C LYS A 119 19.46 21.13 -0.75
N PRO A 120 19.30 19.91 -1.31
CA PRO A 120 18.26 19.02 -0.85
C PRO A 120 18.55 18.61 0.60
N LYS A 121 17.51 18.66 1.43
CA LYS A 121 17.56 18.29 2.84
C LYS A 121 17.50 16.77 3.02
N ILE A 122 18.57 16.09 2.63
CA ILE A 122 18.75 14.63 2.76
C ILE A 122 19.92 14.25 3.68
N TYR A 123 20.74 15.23 4.06
CA TYR A 123 21.85 15.05 4.99
C TYR A 123 21.85 16.14 6.09
N PRO A 124 22.22 15.78 7.33
CA PRO A 124 22.40 14.40 7.79
C PRO A 124 21.07 13.63 7.65
N SER A 125 21.13 12.30 7.49
CA SER A 125 19.89 11.51 7.33
C SER A 125 19.08 11.57 8.61
N PHE A 126 17.76 11.42 8.54
CA PHE A 126 16.86 11.59 9.70
C PHE A 126 17.22 10.77 10.97
N PHE A 127 17.95 9.67 10.86
CA PHE A 127 18.36 8.83 12.00
C PHE A 127 19.87 8.86 12.30
N MET A 128 20.63 9.75 11.66
CA MET A 128 22.06 9.93 11.90
C MET A 128 22.36 11.39 12.18
N GLU A 129 23.27 11.68 13.10
CA GLU A 129 23.69 13.05 13.39
C GLU A 129 24.79 13.54 12.43
N GLU A 130 25.66 12.62 12.01
CA GLU A 130 26.79 12.94 11.14
C GLU A 130 26.40 12.96 9.66
N LYS A 131 26.88 13.98 8.94
CA LYS A 131 26.74 14.11 7.49
C LYS A 131 27.74 13.24 6.72
N GLU A 132 28.94 13.08 7.26
CA GLU A 132 30.04 12.30 6.68
C GLU A 132 30.72 11.51 7.78
N TYR A 133 30.97 10.23 7.54
CA TYR A 133 31.74 9.38 8.45
C TYR A 133 33.10 9.09 7.82
N LYS A 134 34.19 9.41 8.53
CA LYS A 134 35.56 9.17 8.08
C LYS A 134 36.14 7.97 8.83
N PHE A 135 36.54 6.94 8.10
CA PHE A 135 37.23 5.78 8.67
C PHE A 135 38.72 6.09 8.80
N SER A 136 39.35 5.64 9.89
CA SER A 136 40.80 5.74 10.08
C SER A 136 41.55 4.89 9.05
N GLU A 137 42.79 5.28 8.74
CA GLU A 137 43.68 4.46 7.91
C GLU A 137 44.20 3.24 8.67
N GLU A 138 44.30 3.34 10.00
CA GLU A 138 44.85 2.29 10.86
C GLU A 138 43.91 1.08 10.97
N ASN A 139 42.60 1.30 11.18
CA ASN A 139 41.63 0.24 11.41
C ASN A 139 40.28 0.46 10.68
N PRO A 140 40.27 0.68 9.36
CA PRO A 140 39.05 1.08 8.64
C PRO A 140 37.89 0.07 8.73
N GLY A 141 38.21 -1.23 8.89
CA GLY A 141 37.20 -2.28 9.08
C GLY A 141 36.51 -2.21 10.44
N VAL A 142 37.24 -1.88 11.50
CA VAL A 142 36.69 -1.72 12.86
C VAL A 142 35.80 -0.48 12.91
N ASP A 143 36.27 0.64 12.37
CA ASP A 143 35.48 1.88 12.32
C ASP A 143 34.21 1.69 11.49
N ARG A 144 34.30 0.93 10.39
CA ARG A 144 33.12 0.57 9.59
C ARG A 144 32.12 -0.26 10.39
N SER A 145 32.59 -1.23 11.18
CA SER A 145 31.71 -2.04 12.03
C SER A 145 31.03 -1.17 13.10
N ASN A 146 31.80 -0.35 13.81
CA ASN A 146 31.28 0.55 14.84
C ASN A 146 30.24 1.53 14.26
N PHE A 147 30.49 2.08 13.07
CA PHE A 147 29.51 2.91 12.36
C PHE A 147 28.19 2.16 12.09
N LEU A 148 28.28 0.90 11.66
CA LEU A 148 27.09 0.07 11.40
C LEU A 148 26.34 -0.26 12.70
N ASP A 149 27.04 -0.46 13.82
CA ASP A 149 26.43 -0.67 15.12
C ASP A 149 25.70 0.58 15.64
N VAL A 150 26.29 1.77 15.45
CA VAL A 150 25.61 3.06 15.74
C VAL A 150 24.35 3.22 14.88
N MET A 151 24.47 2.94 13.58
CA MET A 151 23.33 2.96 12.66
C MET A 151 22.22 1.99 13.11
N TYR A 152 22.59 0.76 13.48
CA TYR A 152 21.65 -0.23 14.00
C TYR A 152 20.98 0.25 15.30
N GLY A 153 21.74 0.81 16.25
CA GLY A 153 21.20 1.35 17.50
C GLY A 153 20.17 2.47 17.28
N ASN A 154 20.32 3.27 16.22
CA ASN A 154 19.32 4.28 15.84
C ASN A 154 18.10 3.65 15.15
N ILE A 155 18.29 2.65 14.29
CA ILE A 155 17.19 1.89 13.66
C ILE A 155 16.35 1.17 14.72
N GLU A 156 17.00 0.58 15.73
CA GLU A 156 16.35 -0.18 16.79
C GLU A 156 15.35 0.68 17.59
N LYS A 157 15.65 1.98 17.79
CA LYS A 157 14.72 2.93 18.41
C LYS A 157 13.40 3.04 17.64
N PHE A 158 13.44 3.00 16.31
CA PHE A 158 12.22 2.99 15.49
C PHE A 158 11.53 1.63 15.53
N LEU A 159 12.27 0.53 15.39
CA LEU A 159 11.71 -0.83 15.42
C LEU A 159 10.94 -1.12 16.72
N ASN A 160 11.46 -0.63 17.85
CA ASN A 160 10.86 -0.82 19.17
C ASN A 160 9.53 -0.06 19.37
N LYS A 161 9.17 0.88 18.48
CA LYS A 161 7.85 1.54 18.51
C LYS A 161 6.71 0.59 18.11
N TYR A 162 7.02 -0.51 17.41
CA TYR A 162 6.02 -1.37 16.78
C TYR A 162 5.97 -2.74 17.45
N PRO A 163 4.90 -3.05 18.22
CA PRO A 163 4.76 -4.36 18.84
C PRO A 163 4.53 -5.45 17.78
N SER A 164 5.15 -6.60 17.98
CA SER A 164 4.85 -7.81 17.24
C SER A 164 3.66 -8.53 17.86
N GLY A 165 2.89 -9.24 17.04
CA GLY A 165 1.84 -10.14 17.53
C GLY A 165 2.39 -11.36 18.28
N LEU A 166 3.70 -11.58 18.21
CA LEU A 166 4.45 -12.63 18.92
C LEU A 166 4.98 -12.18 20.29
N ASP A 167 4.86 -10.89 20.63
CA ASP A 167 5.35 -10.38 21.90
C ASP A 167 4.49 -10.88 23.06
N PHE A 168 5.12 -11.17 24.21
CA PHE A 168 4.43 -11.73 25.39
C PHE A 168 3.26 -10.88 25.86
N GLU A 169 3.42 -9.55 25.86
CA GLU A 169 2.36 -8.61 26.25
C GLU A 169 1.17 -8.65 25.28
N ALA A 170 1.45 -8.69 23.97
CA ALA A 170 0.44 -8.80 22.93
C ALA A 170 -0.37 -10.11 23.07
N ILE A 171 0.32 -11.24 23.28
CA ILE A 171 -0.29 -12.56 23.50
C ILE A 171 -1.18 -12.54 24.75
N ASN A 172 -0.71 -11.97 25.86
CA ASN A 172 -1.50 -11.90 27.09
C ASN A 172 -2.73 -11.00 26.97
N LYS A 173 -2.61 -9.85 26.30
CA LYS A 173 -3.76 -8.97 26.02
C LYS A 173 -4.80 -9.71 25.18
N ARG A 174 -4.36 -10.41 24.16
CA ARG A 174 -5.21 -11.21 23.26
C ARG A 174 -5.89 -12.37 23.94
N ARG A 175 -5.21 -13.07 24.85
CA ARG A 175 -5.84 -14.13 25.65
C ARG A 175 -7.03 -13.59 26.45
N LYS A 176 -6.89 -12.42 27.07
CA LYS A 176 -7.99 -11.75 27.79
C LYS A 176 -9.12 -11.36 26.84
N ASN A 177 -8.81 -10.82 25.67
CA ASN A 177 -9.83 -10.47 24.67
C ASN A 177 -10.57 -11.71 24.16
N LYS A 178 -9.86 -12.80 23.87
CA LYS A 178 -10.44 -14.11 23.52
C LYS A 178 -11.39 -14.60 24.61
N GLU A 179 -10.96 -14.57 25.88
CA GLU A 179 -11.81 -14.97 27.02
C GLU A 179 -13.08 -14.11 27.13
N LYS A 180 -12.97 -12.78 26.94
CA LYS A 180 -14.14 -11.89 26.90
C LYS A 180 -15.12 -12.29 25.78
N ILE A 181 -14.62 -12.55 24.57
CA ILE A 181 -15.44 -12.97 23.43
C ILE A 181 -16.12 -14.33 23.71
N LEU A 182 -15.37 -15.32 24.20
CA LEU A 182 -15.91 -16.65 24.50
C LEU A 182 -16.99 -16.59 25.57
N ASN A 183 -16.75 -15.87 26.66
CA ASN A 183 -17.74 -15.67 27.73
C ASN A 183 -19.00 -14.98 27.21
N PHE A 184 -18.86 -13.99 26.31
CA PHE A 184 -19.99 -13.28 25.73
C PHE A 184 -20.92 -14.21 24.92
N PHE A 185 -20.35 -15.15 24.17
CA PHE A 185 -21.11 -16.12 23.37
C PHE A 185 -21.44 -17.42 24.13
N GLY A 186 -21.00 -17.58 25.39
CA GLY A 186 -21.13 -18.84 26.13
C GLY A 186 -20.39 -20.00 25.48
N ALA A 187 -19.26 -19.73 24.82
CA ALA A 187 -18.46 -20.66 24.04
C ALA A 187 -17.17 -21.08 24.77
N GLY A 188 -16.60 -22.22 24.37
CA GLY A 188 -15.35 -22.76 24.93
C GLY A 188 -14.14 -22.68 24.00
N ASP A 189 -13.01 -23.24 24.43
CA ASP A 189 -11.81 -23.33 23.60
C ASP A 189 -11.99 -24.23 22.36
N ASP A 190 -12.82 -25.26 22.45
CA ASP A 190 -13.15 -26.12 21.31
C ASP A 190 -13.88 -25.34 20.22
N ASP A 191 -14.82 -24.47 20.61
CA ASP A 191 -15.48 -23.53 19.70
C ASP A 191 -14.48 -22.56 19.08
N TRP A 192 -13.56 -21.98 19.88
CA TRP A 192 -12.54 -21.08 19.37
C TRP A 192 -11.66 -21.74 18.31
N ASN A 193 -11.37 -23.04 18.45
CA ASN A 193 -10.54 -23.79 17.53
C ASN A 193 -11.31 -24.34 16.31
N ASP A 194 -12.64 -24.31 16.33
CA ASP A 194 -13.48 -24.60 15.17
C ASP A 194 -13.66 -23.34 14.30
N TYR A 195 -13.03 -23.31 13.12
CA TYR A 195 -13.18 -22.20 12.20
C TYR A 195 -14.65 -21.96 11.81
N ARG A 196 -15.49 -23.00 11.83
CA ARG A 196 -16.92 -22.86 11.48
C ARG A 196 -17.68 -22.11 12.57
N TRP A 197 -17.25 -22.19 13.83
CA TRP A 197 -17.82 -21.37 14.89
C TRP A 197 -17.60 -19.89 14.62
N HIS A 198 -16.38 -19.50 14.23
CA HIS A 198 -16.09 -18.11 13.85
C HIS A 198 -16.95 -17.64 12.67
N LEU A 199 -17.13 -18.47 11.64
CA LEU A 199 -17.96 -18.15 10.48
C LEU A 199 -19.46 -18.02 10.83
N ARG A 200 -19.94 -18.71 11.88
CA ARG A 200 -21.31 -18.53 12.39
C ARG A 200 -21.49 -17.26 13.23
N HIS A 201 -20.41 -16.74 13.83
CA HIS A 201 -20.42 -15.59 14.74
C HIS A 201 -19.72 -14.36 14.14
N LEU A 202 -19.85 -14.17 12.83
CA LEU A 202 -19.35 -12.99 12.15
C LEU A 202 -20.10 -11.73 12.62
N PHE A 203 -19.39 -10.66 12.95
CA PHE A 203 -20.00 -9.37 13.27
C PHE A 203 -20.35 -8.65 11.96
N LYS A 204 -21.64 -8.64 11.59
CA LYS A 204 -22.10 -8.13 10.29
C LYS A 204 -23.51 -7.52 10.27
N SER A 205 -24.24 -7.56 11.39
CA SER A 205 -25.62 -7.07 11.52
C SER A 205 -25.75 -5.90 12.50
N MET A 206 -26.94 -5.27 12.56
CA MET A 206 -27.21 -4.20 13.53
C MET A 206 -27.10 -4.70 14.97
N ASP A 207 -27.58 -5.92 15.25
CA ASP A 207 -27.44 -6.54 16.57
C ASP A 207 -25.97 -6.79 16.91
N ASP A 208 -25.13 -7.08 15.90
CA ASP A 208 -23.69 -7.24 16.09
C ASP A 208 -22.99 -5.93 16.43
N ILE A 209 -23.46 -4.78 15.96
CA ILE A 209 -22.93 -3.48 16.41
C ILE A 209 -23.19 -3.29 17.91
N GLU A 210 -24.38 -3.64 18.38
CA GLU A 210 -24.70 -3.60 19.81
C GLU A 210 -23.87 -4.63 20.60
N ASN A 211 -23.55 -5.77 20.02
CA ASN A 211 -22.64 -6.74 20.62
C ASN A 211 -21.19 -6.22 20.67
N LEU A 212 -20.71 -5.56 19.62
CA LEU A 212 -19.38 -4.92 19.60
C LEU A 212 -19.27 -3.84 20.68
N LYS A 213 -20.30 -2.99 20.85
CA LYS A 213 -20.34 -1.97 21.92
C LYS A 213 -20.23 -2.57 23.32
N LYS A 214 -20.74 -3.79 23.54
CA LYS A 214 -20.62 -4.51 24.82
C LYS A 214 -19.23 -5.14 25.01
N LEU A 215 -18.55 -5.48 23.93
CA LEU A 215 -17.25 -6.16 23.95
C LEU A 215 -16.07 -5.19 24.01
N MET A 216 -16.15 -4.06 23.31
CA MET A 216 -15.04 -3.13 23.12
C MET A 216 -15.49 -1.67 23.05
N ALA A 217 -14.57 -0.77 23.39
CA ALA A 217 -14.75 0.66 23.19
C ALA A 217 -14.80 1.01 21.68
N LEU A 218 -15.83 1.75 21.28
CA LEU A 218 -16.04 2.28 19.94
C LEU A 218 -16.33 3.77 20.00
N THR A 219 -15.85 4.51 19.00
CA THR A 219 -16.26 5.90 18.82
C THR A 219 -17.65 5.99 18.20
N ASN A 220 -18.30 7.14 18.38
CA ASN A 220 -19.59 7.43 17.72
C ASN A 220 -19.45 7.41 16.18
N GLU A 221 -18.31 7.87 15.66
CA GLU A 221 -18.05 7.86 14.21
C GLU A 221 -17.94 6.43 13.67
N GLU A 222 -17.17 5.56 14.34
CA GLU A 222 -17.04 4.15 13.96
C GLU A 222 -18.40 3.44 13.99
N THR A 223 -19.16 3.64 15.06
CA THR A 223 -20.52 3.09 15.19
C THR A 223 -21.41 3.55 14.03
N ASN A 224 -21.46 4.86 13.79
CA ASN A 224 -22.29 5.43 12.73
C ASN A 224 -21.88 4.92 11.34
N ALA A 225 -20.58 4.83 11.05
CA ALA A 225 -20.08 4.31 9.78
C ALA A 225 -20.48 2.84 9.56
N MET A 226 -20.37 2.00 10.59
CA MET A 226 -20.82 0.61 10.52
C MET A 226 -22.33 0.50 10.31
N GLU A 227 -23.13 1.30 11.04
CA GLU A 227 -24.58 1.31 10.87
C GLU A 227 -24.99 1.72 9.45
N ILE A 228 -24.36 2.75 8.89
CA ILE A 228 -24.61 3.18 7.50
C ILE A 228 -24.24 2.06 6.53
N ALA A 229 -23.11 1.38 6.75
CA ALA A 229 -22.69 0.28 5.89
C ALA A 229 -23.74 -0.84 5.87
N ILE A 230 -24.14 -1.32 7.05
CA ILE A 230 -25.09 -2.43 7.21
C ILE A 230 -26.47 -2.08 6.65
N LYS A 231 -27.03 -0.91 7.02
CA LYS A 231 -28.36 -0.45 6.54
C LYS A 231 -28.45 -0.38 5.02
N ASN A 232 -27.32 -0.14 4.34
CA ASN A 232 -27.26 0.03 2.89
C ASN A 232 -26.56 -1.13 2.16
N LYS A 233 -26.35 -2.27 2.83
CA LYS A 233 -25.69 -3.46 2.26
C LYS A 233 -24.31 -3.17 1.66
N ILE A 234 -23.57 -2.21 2.22
CA ILE A 234 -22.14 -2.07 1.92
C ILE A 234 -21.42 -3.20 2.67
N PRO A 235 -20.60 -4.02 1.98
CA PRO A 235 -19.97 -5.17 2.61
C PRO A 235 -19.17 -4.82 3.86
N PHE A 236 -19.53 -5.47 4.98
CA PHE A 236 -18.88 -5.29 6.27
C PHE A 236 -18.94 -6.59 7.05
N CYS A 237 -17.78 -7.04 7.57
CA CYS A 237 -17.70 -8.28 8.32
C CYS A 237 -16.40 -8.32 9.13
N ILE A 238 -16.48 -8.74 10.39
CA ILE A 238 -15.33 -8.98 11.27
C ILE A 238 -15.44 -10.38 11.87
N THR A 239 -14.37 -11.17 11.84
CA THR A 239 -14.33 -12.46 12.54
C THR A 239 -14.10 -12.25 14.05
N PRO A 240 -14.64 -13.12 14.92
CA PRO A 240 -14.28 -13.10 16.35
C PRO A 240 -12.77 -13.21 16.57
N TYR A 241 -12.10 -14.02 15.75
CA TYR A 241 -10.65 -14.07 15.73
C TYR A 241 -10.03 -12.69 15.45
N TYR A 242 -10.32 -12.02 14.35
CA TYR A 242 -9.62 -10.75 14.10
C TYR A 242 -10.00 -9.65 15.10
N LEU A 243 -11.23 -9.68 15.64
CA LEU A 243 -11.67 -8.79 16.70
C LEU A 243 -10.74 -8.87 17.94
N HIS A 244 -10.28 -10.05 18.33
CA HIS A 244 -9.47 -10.22 19.55
C HIS A 244 -8.11 -9.51 19.47
N LEU A 245 -7.67 -9.10 18.27
CA LEU A 245 -6.45 -8.32 18.05
C LEU A 245 -6.61 -6.84 18.42
N MET A 246 -7.83 -6.34 18.58
CA MET A 246 -8.10 -4.93 18.84
C MET A 246 -7.93 -4.56 20.31
N ASP A 247 -7.79 -3.26 20.57
CA ASP A 247 -7.87 -2.71 21.91
C ASP A 247 -9.33 -2.64 22.35
N PHE A 248 -9.69 -3.39 23.39
CA PHE A 248 -11.05 -3.42 23.91
C PHE A 248 -11.31 -2.28 24.89
N ASP A 249 -10.25 -1.72 25.47
CA ASP A 249 -10.39 -0.80 26.59
C ASP A 249 -10.45 0.66 26.10
N ASN A 250 -9.88 0.97 24.93
CA ASN A 250 -9.83 2.33 24.37
C ASN A 250 -10.20 2.38 22.88
N ALA A 251 -10.90 3.44 22.46
CA ALA A 251 -11.30 3.70 21.08
C ALA A 251 -10.47 4.79 20.40
N ASP A 252 -9.45 5.32 21.07
CA ASP A 252 -8.60 6.43 20.60
C ASP A 252 -7.70 6.05 19.42
N ARG A 253 -7.64 4.76 19.07
CA ARG A 253 -6.80 4.17 18.03
C ARG A 253 -5.30 4.40 18.24
N LYS A 254 -4.84 4.69 19.47
CA LYS A 254 -3.42 4.98 19.72
C LYS A 254 -2.51 3.77 19.46
N TYR A 255 -3.00 2.56 19.77
CA TYR A 255 -2.18 1.34 19.74
C TYR A 255 -2.62 0.31 18.69
N ASP A 256 -3.84 0.42 18.16
CA ASP A 256 -4.43 -0.57 17.25
C ASP A 256 -5.02 0.04 15.98
N HIS A 257 -4.66 1.29 15.62
CA HIS A 257 -5.21 1.96 14.43
C HIS A 257 -5.07 1.12 13.18
N GLN A 258 -3.94 0.45 12.98
CA GLN A 258 -3.67 -0.41 11.82
C GLN A 258 -4.59 -1.62 11.81
N ILE A 259 -5.06 -2.12 12.95
CA ILE A 259 -5.96 -3.27 13.00
C ILE A 259 -7.39 -2.80 12.73
N ARG A 260 -7.83 -1.73 13.42
CA ARG A 260 -9.18 -1.17 13.29
C ARG A 260 -9.44 -0.60 11.90
N ALA A 261 -8.52 0.19 11.36
CA ALA A 261 -8.70 0.85 10.06
C ALA A 261 -8.86 -0.16 8.91
N GLN A 262 -8.36 -1.38 9.07
CA GLN A 262 -8.51 -2.40 8.04
C GLN A 262 -9.92 -2.98 7.93
N VAL A 263 -10.78 -2.84 8.96
CA VAL A 263 -12.11 -3.48 8.97
C VAL A 263 -13.25 -2.57 9.37
N ILE A 264 -12.98 -1.51 10.15
CA ILE A 264 -13.99 -0.53 10.54
C ILE A 264 -14.04 0.57 9.47
N PRO A 265 -15.18 0.77 8.78
CA PRO A 265 -15.30 1.77 7.73
C PRO A 265 -15.19 3.18 8.29
N THR A 266 -14.77 4.12 7.43
CA THR A 266 -14.88 5.55 7.70
C THR A 266 -16.18 6.10 7.12
N ILE A 267 -16.62 7.26 7.62
CA ILE A 267 -17.78 7.97 7.03
C ILE A 267 -17.54 8.30 5.56
N HIS A 268 -16.34 8.78 5.21
CA HIS A 268 -15.96 9.03 3.81
C HIS A 268 -16.11 7.79 2.94
N TYR A 269 -15.67 6.62 3.42
CA TYR A 269 -15.80 5.38 2.67
C TYR A 269 -17.26 5.04 2.40
N VAL A 270 -18.11 5.01 3.44
CA VAL A 270 -19.51 4.61 3.26
C VAL A 270 -20.30 5.61 2.42
N GLU A 271 -20.11 6.92 2.62
CA GLU A 271 -20.79 7.94 1.81
C GLU A 271 -20.44 7.83 0.32
N ASN A 272 -19.17 7.62 -0.01
CA ASN A 272 -18.76 7.45 -1.40
C ASN A 272 -19.17 6.10 -1.96
N MET A 273 -19.26 5.08 -1.11
CA MET A 273 -19.86 3.82 -1.48
C MET A 273 -21.33 4.01 -1.87
N LEU A 274 -22.11 4.80 -1.12
CA LEU A 274 -23.52 5.11 -1.40
C LEU A 274 -23.75 5.96 -2.64
N ARG A 275 -22.94 7.01 -2.83
CA ARG A 275 -23.04 7.92 -3.99
C ARG A 275 -22.93 7.17 -5.32
N HIS A 276 -22.18 6.07 -5.32
CA HIS A 276 -21.87 5.28 -6.52
C HIS A 276 -22.31 3.82 -6.38
N THR A 277 -23.48 3.57 -5.78
CA THR A 277 -24.01 2.19 -5.61
C THR A 277 -24.40 1.56 -6.95
N LYS A 278 -24.97 2.34 -7.89
CA LYS A 278 -25.46 1.82 -9.18
C LYS A 278 -24.40 1.68 -10.27
N ASP A 279 -23.23 2.29 -10.08
CA ASP A 279 -22.14 2.36 -11.07
C ASP A 279 -20.79 1.91 -10.48
N ARG A 280 -20.82 1.00 -9.49
CA ARG A 280 -19.62 0.45 -8.83
C ARG A 280 -18.59 -0.08 -9.84
N GLU A 281 -19.03 -0.82 -10.84
CA GLU A 281 -18.15 -1.37 -11.88
C GLU A 281 -17.46 -0.30 -12.73
N TYR A 282 -18.02 0.91 -12.82
CA TYR A 282 -17.44 1.99 -13.61
C TYR A 282 -16.61 2.94 -12.73
N LYS A 283 -17.09 3.27 -11.53
CA LYS A 283 -16.47 4.27 -10.65
C LYS A 283 -15.44 3.68 -9.69
N LYS A 284 -15.58 2.40 -9.31
CA LYS A 284 -14.80 1.78 -8.23
C LYS A 284 -13.92 0.62 -8.71
N ASP A 285 -14.16 0.10 -9.92
CA ASP A 285 -13.25 -0.83 -10.59
C ASP A 285 -12.03 -0.09 -11.15
N PHE A 286 -11.17 0.40 -10.26
CA PHE A 286 -9.95 1.11 -10.62
C PHE A 286 -9.06 0.29 -11.55
N MET A 287 -9.02 -1.04 -11.38
CA MET A 287 -8.22 -1.92 -12.22
C MET A 287 -8.86 -2.29 -13.54
N LYS A 288 -10.10 -1.87 -13.80
CA LYS A 288 -10.90 -2.27 -14.96
C LYS A 288 -10.85 -3.80 -15.15
N GLU A 289 -11.02 -4.55 -14.06
CA GLU A 289 -11.05 -6.01 -14.14
C GLU A 289 -12.20 -6.50 -15.03
N ARG A 290 -13.31 -5.74 -15.12
CA ARG A 290 -14.39 -6.04 -16.07
C ARG A 290 -13.90 -6.09 -17.53
N ASP A 291 -13.09 -5.11 -17.94
CA ASP A 291 -12.54 -5.02 -19.30
C ASP A 291 -11.53 -6.15 -19.61
N THR A 292 -11.09 -6.87 -18.57
CA THR A 292 -10.09 -7.94 -18.65
C THR A 292 -10.65 -9.29 -18.19
N THR A 293 -11.98 -9.44 -18.25
CA THR A 293 -12.73 -10.65 -17.91
C THR A 293 -13.19 -11.37 -19.18
N PRO A 294 -12.41 -12.33 -19.73
CA PRO A 294 -12.79 -13.06 -20.96
C PRO A 294 -13.89 -14.10 -20.74
N GLN A 295 -14.07 -14.57 -19.51
CA GLN A 295 -15.06 -15.55 -19.08
C GLN A 295 -15.46 -15.21 -17.64
N LYS A 296 -16.72 -15.43 -17.24
CA LYS A 296 -17.16 -15.13 -15.86
C LYS A 296 -16.23 -15.82 -14.86
N GLY A 297 -15.77 -15.06 -13.87
CA GLY A 297 -14.81 -15.55 -12.88
C GLY A 297 -13.33 -15.45 -13.27
N ILE A 298 -12.99 -15.07 -14.52
CA ILE A 298 -11.59 -14.95 -14.96
C ILE A 298 -11.15 -13.50 -15.02
N THR A 299 -9.90 -13.21 -14.66
CA THR A 299 -9.28 -11.92 -15.00
C THR A 299 -7.90 -12.15 -15.62
N ARG A 300 -7.74 -11.81 -16.90
CA ARG A 300 -6.50 -12.01 -17.66
C ARG A 300 -5.87 -10.66 -18.03
N ARG A 301 -4.75 -10.34 -17.40
CA ARG A 301 -3.92 -9.15 -17.72
C ARG A 301 -2.52 -9.49 -18.22
N TYR A 302 -2.02 -10.69 -17.92
CA TYR A 302 -0.65 -11.08 -18.23
C TYR A 302 -0.60 -12.28 -19.18
N VAL A 303 0.55 -12.44 -19.83
CA VAL A 303 0.74 -13.43 -20.90
C VAL A 303 0.60 -14.88 -20.42
N MET A 304 1.21 -15.19 -19.27
CA MET A 304 1.35 -16.56 -18.74
C MET A 304 0.64 -16.80 -17.41
N ILE A 305 -0.08 -15.81 -16.88
CA ILE A 305 -0.86 -15.96 -15.66
C ILE A 305 -2.23 -15.30 -15.82
N SER A 306 -3.25 -15.99 -15.30
CA SER A 306 -4.60 -15.45 -15.17
C SER A 306 -5.18 -15.77 -13.79
N ILE A 307 -6.14 -14.96 -13.38
CA ILE A 307 -6.87 -15.11 -12.11
C ILE A 307 -8.14 -15.92 -12.35
N ILE A 308 -8.50 -16.78 -11.40
CA ILE A 308 -9.85 -17.31 -11.23
C ILE A 308 -10.45 -16.84 -9.90
N LYS A 309 -11.72 -16.42 -9.92
CA LYS A 309 -12.49 -15.87 -8.80
C LYS A 309 -13.69 -16.77 -8.50
N PRO A 310 -13.49 -17.94 -7.84
CA PRO A 310 -14.58 -18.85 -7.50
C PRO A 310 -15.54 -18.27 -6.46
N ILE A 311 -15.11 -17.26 -5.69
CA ILE A 311 -15.87 -16.65 -4.61
C ILE A 311 -15.71 -15.12 -4.60
N GLN A 312 -16.76 -14.40 -4.18
CA GLN A 312 -16.83 -12.93 -4.11
C GLN A 312 -17.11 -12.42 -2.69
N THR A 313 -16.76 -13.19 -1.66
CA THR A 313 -16.82 -12.74 -0.27
C THR A 313 -15.58 -13.16 0.52
N CYS A 314 -15.39 -12.56 1.68
CA CYS A 314 -14.32 -12.86 2.64
C CYS A 314 -14.95 -13.04 4.03
N PRO A 315 -14.31 -13.79 4.96
CA PRO A 315 -14.79 -13.86 6.35
C PRO A 315 -14.59 -12.53 7.09
N GLN A 316 -13.75 -11.66 6.54
CA GLN A 316 -13.49 -10.32 7.01
C GLN A 316 -13.32 -9.39 5.81
N ILE A 317 -14.06 -8.28 5.78
CA ILE A 317 -13.99 -7.33 4.67
C ILE A 317 -12.95 -6.26 4.96
N CYS A 318 -11.95 -6.17 4.07
CA CYS A 318 -10.89 -5.17 4.19
C CYS A 318 -11.36 -3.81 3.62
N MET A 319 -11.18 -2.72 4.36
CA MET A 319 -11.62 -1.38 3.93
C MET A 319 -10.84 -0.83 2.73
N TYR A 320 -9.58 -1.24 2.58
CA TYR A 320 -8.70 -0.92 1.46
C TYR A 320 -8.81 -1.93 0.29
N CYS A 321 -9.86 -2.76 0.25
CA CYS A 321 -10.02 -3.82 -0.74
C CYS A 321 -10.10 -3.25 -2.18
N GLN A 322 -9.15 -3.67 -3.04
CA GLN A 322 -9.18 -3.36 -4.47
C GLN A 322 -10.55 -3.75 -5.09
N ARG A 323 -11.10 -4.89 -4.67
CA ARG A 323 -12.36 -5.44 -5.17
C ARG A 323 -13.57 -5.06 -4.33
N ASN A 324 -13.49 -4.00 -3.51
CA ASN A 324 -14.66 -3.51 -2.76
C ASN A 324 -15.88 -3.20 -3.66
N TRP A 325 -15.74 -3.18 -4.99
CA TRP A 325 -16.79 -2.97 -5.97
C TRP A 325 -17.53 -4.27 -6.34
N GLN A 326 -16.87 -5.42 -6.19
CA GLN A 326 -17.35 -6.75 -6.53
C GLN A 326 -17.61 -7.61 -5.28
N ILE A 327 -16.96 -7.33 -4.15
CA ILE A 327 -17.20 -8.07 -2.91
C ILE A 327 -18.64 -7.86 -2.43
N MET A 328 -19.23 -8.95 -1.93
CA MET A 328 -20.59 -9.07 -1.42
C MET A 328 -20.58 -9.51 0.05
N ASN A 329 -21.66 -9.26 0.78
CA ASN A 329 -21.83 -9.84 2.11
C ASN A 329 -21.99 -11.36 2.03
N PRO A 330 -21.56 -12.12 3.06
CA PRO A 330 -21.55 -13.59 3.01
C PRO A 330 -22.91 -14.25 2.76
N GLU A 331 -24.01 -13.58 3.14
CA GLU A 331 -25.38 -14.07 2.99
C GLU A 331 -26.04 -13.74 1.64
N GLU A 332 -25.37 -12.97 0.77
CA GLU A 332 -25.94 -12.64 -0.54
C GLU A 332 -25.93 -13.85 -1.49
N GLU A 333 -26.89 -13.89 -2.39
CA GLU A 333 -26.92 -14.84 -3.51
C GLU A 333 -25.76 -14.52 -4.49
N ASP A 334 -25.31 -15.50 -5.29
CA ASP A 334 -24.21 -15.35 -6.27
C ASP A 334 -22.80 -15.08 -5.71
N VAL A 335 -22.60 -15.19 -4.40
CA VAL A 335 -21.27 -15.12 -3.76
C VAL A 335 -20.29 -16.16 -4.34
N PHE A 336 -20.80 -17.30 -4.81
CA PHE A 336 -20.02 -18.37 -5.42
C PHE A 336 -20.33 -18.48 -6.91
N LEU A 337 -19.33 -18.85 -7.71
CA LEU A 337 -19.62 -19.35 -9.05
C LEU A 337 -20.45 -20.62 -8.95
N THR A 338 -21.47 -20.74 -9.79
CA THR A 338 -22.16 -22.02 -9.93
C THR A 338 -21.19 -23.08 -10.46
N LYS A 339 -21.51 -24.36 -10.28
CA LYS A 339 -20.67 -25.46 -10.80
C LYS A 339 -20.41 -25.31 -12.30
N ASP A 340 -21.44 -25.01 -13.09
CA ASP A 340 -21.31 -24.81 -14.55
C ASP A 340 -20.41 -23.60 -14.89
N GLU A 341 -20.56 -22.49 -14.17
CA GLU A 341 -19.71 -21.30 -14.39
C GLU A 341 -18.25 -21.54 -14.02
N LEU A 342 -18.01 -22.26 -12.92
CA LEU A 342 -16.66 -22.66 -12.49
C LEU A 342 -16.00 -23.58 -13.52
N GLU A 343 -16.74 -24.57 -14.03
CA GLU A 343 -16.25 -25.50 -15.05
C GLU A 343 -15.90 -24.77 -16.34
N LYS A 344 -16.78 -23.90 -16.85
CA LYS A 344 -16.49 -23.05 -18.01
C LYS A 344 -15.25 -22.17 -17.79
N ALA A 345 -15.06 -21.66 -16.57
CA ALA A 345 -13.88 -20.88 -16.25
C ALA A 345 -12.60 -21.73 -16.26
N ILE A 346 -12.64 -22.96 -15.74
CA ILE A 346 -11.51 -23.91 -15.77
C ILE A 346 -11.21 -24.35 -17.22
N ASP A 347 -12.24 -24.66 -18.01
CA ASP A 347 -12.11 -25.09 -19.40
C ASP A 347 -11.44 -24.02 -20.27
N TRP A 348 -11.74 -22.74 -20.00
CA TRP A 348 -11.01 -21.64 -20.63
C TRP A 348 -9.49 -21.74 -20.40
N PHE A 349 -9.01 -22.11 -19.19
CA PHE A 349 -7.57 -22.32 -18.99
C PHE A 349 -7.03 -23.52 -19.77
N SER A 350 -7.83 -24.59 -19.92
CA SER A 350 -7.47 -25.77 -20.72
C SER A 350 -7.28 -25.42 -22.21
N GLU A 351 -8.11 -24.53 -22.74
CA GLU A 351 -8.03 -24.05 -24.12
C GLU A 351 -6.85 -23.08 -24.35
N HIS A 352 -6.41 -22.39 -23.31
CA HIS A 352 -5.38 -21.34 -23.40
C HIS A 352 -3.99 -21.84 -22.98
N LYS A 353 -3.34 -22.58 -23.88
CA LYS A 353 -1.99 -23.16 -23.69
C LYS A 353 -0.86 -22.18 -23.37
N SER A 354 -1.08 -20.86 -23.43
CA SER A 354 -0.09 -19.85 -23.01
C SER A 354 -0.01 -19.71 -21.49
N MET A 355 -1.04 -20.14 -20.75
CA MET A 355 -1.06 -20.07 -19.30
C MET A 355 -0.02 -21.02 -18.71
N ARG A 356 0.67 -20.58 -17.66
CA ARG A 356 1.61 -21.38 -16.87
C ARG A 356 1.22 -21.39 -15.41
N GLU A 357 0.61 -20.32 -14.95
CA GLU A 357 0.16 -20.17 -13.57
C GLU A 357 -1.31 -19.74 -13.53
N VAL A 358 -2.03 -20.27 -12.55
CA VAL A 358 -3.35 -19.76 -12.14
C VAL A 358 -3.26 -19.16 -10.75
N LEU A 359 -3.89 -18.00 -10.56
CA LEU A 359 -4.10 -17.40 -9.24
C LEU A 359 -5.56 -17.57 -8.81
N ILE A 360 -5.81 -18.44 -7.84
CA ILE A 360 -7.12 -18.64 -7.21
C ILE A 360 -7.31 -17.54 -6.15
N THR A 361 -8.26 -16.64 -6.36
CA THR A 361 -8.55 -15.49 -5.49
C THR A 361 -10.02 -15.04 -5.66
N GLY A 362 -10.32 -13.75 -5.69
CA GLY A 362 -11.66 -13.19 -5.72
C GLY A 362 -11.88 -12.40 -4.44
N GLY A 363 -12.78 -12.89 -3.59
CA GLY A 363 -12.73 -12.66 -2.15
C GLY A 363 -11.64 -13.51 -1.50
N ASP A 364 -12.00 -14.41 -0.59
CA ASP A 364 -11.05 -15.35 0.02
C ASP A 364 -11.40 -16.81 -0.33
N PRO A 365 -10.59 -17.50 -1.14
CA PRO A 365 -10.88 -18.87 -1.58
C PRO A 365 -10.84 -19.90 -0.44
N PHE A 366 -10.21 -19.61 0.70
CA PHE A 366 -10.23 -20.51 1.85
C PHE A 366 -11.55 -20.49 2.63
N MET A 367 -12.50 -19.63 2.25
CA MET A 367 -13.91 -19.72 2.68
C MET A 367 -14.62 -20.94 2.09
N LEU A 368 -14.13 -21.48 0.97
CA LEU A 368 -14.68 -22.69 0.39
C LEU A 368 -14.47 -23.87 1.34
N GLU A 369 -15.45 -24.76 1.41
CA GLU A 369 -15.28 -26.06 2.07
C GLU A 369 -14.18 -26.87 1.37
N ASP A 370 -13.57 -27.81 2.11
CA ASP A 370 -12.40 -28.58 1.67
C ASP A 370 -12.60 -29.21 0.29
N ASP A 371 -13.74 -29.88 0.07
CA ASP A 371 -14.05 -30.57 -1.19
C ASP A 371 -14.14 -29.61 -2.38
N ALA A 372 -14.66 -28.39 -2.17
CA ALA A 372 -14.83 -27.41 -3.23
C ALA A 372 -13.48 -26.82 -3.68
N ILE A 373 -12.60 -26.48 -2.75
CA ILE A 373 -11.25 -26.01 -3.11
C ILE A 373 -10.39 -27.15 -3.66
N GLU A 374 -10.53 -28.37 -3.14
CA GLU A 374 -9.83 -29.54 -3.66
C GLU A 374 -10.22 -29.80 -5.11
N HIS A 375 -11.51 -29.73 -5.44
CA HIS A 375 -11.99 -29.86 -6.83
C HIS A 375 -11.29 -28.87 -7.76
N ILE A 376 -11.20 -27.59 -7.38
CA ILE A 376 -10.55 -26.55 -8.18
C ILE A 376 -9.06 -26.87 -8.40
N ILE A 377 -8.32 -27.15 -7.33
CA ILE A 377 -6.88 -27.40 -7.38
C ILE A 377 -6.59 -28.69 -8.17
N LYS A 378 -7.39 -29.73 -7.97
CA LYS A 378 -7.30 -30.98 -8.72
C LYS A 378 -7.45 -30.74 -10.21
N ARG A 379 -8.48 -30.00 -10.64
CA ARG A 379 -8.71 -29.70 -12.05
C ARG A 379 -7.58 -28.90 -12.68
N PHE A 380 -7.06 -27.87 -12.01
CA PHE A 380 -5.86 -27.19 -12.50
C PHE A 380 -4.60 -28.07 -12.48
N SER A 381 -4.53 -29.02 -11.55
CA SER A 381 -3.44 -29.99 -11.48
C SER A 381 -3.49 -31.04 -12.60
N GLU A 382 -4.63 -31.22 -13.28
CA GLU A 382 -4.77 -32.11 -14.44
C GLU A 382 -4.39 -31.42 -15.76
N ILE A 383 -4.43 -30.09 -15.83
CA ILE A 383 -4.02 -29.33 -17.01
C ILE A 383 -2.49 -29.34 -17.14
N GLU A 384 -1.97 -29.91 -18.22
CA GLU A 384 -0.53 -30.16 -18.42
C GLU A 384 0.31 -28.87 -18.44
N HIS A 385 -0.13 -27.84 -19.15
CA HIS A 385 0.63 -26.57 -19.27
C HIS A 385 0.59 -25.68 -18.03
N ILE A 386 -0.26 -25.99 -17.05
CA ILE A 386 -0.31 -25.27 -15.77
C ILE A 386 0.70 -25.90 -14.81
N ILE A 387 1.79 -25.18 -14.56
CA ILE A 387 2.88 -25.60 -13.67
C ILE A 387 2.79 -24.94 -12.29
N GLY A 388 2.03 -23.86 -12.15
CA GLY A 388 1.87 -23.12 -10.89
C GLY A 388 0.41 -22.93 -10.50
N ILE A 389 0.10 -23.25 -9.24
CA ILE A 389 -1.19 -22.93 -8.62
C ILE A 389 -0.91 -22.04 -7.42
N ARG A 390 -1.24 -20.75 -7.54
CA ARG A 390 -1.11 -19.80 -6.43
C ARG A 390 -2.47 -19.47 -5.87
N ILE A 391 -2.57 -19.38 -4.54
CA ILE A 391 -3.81 -19.10 -3.83
C ILE A 391 -3.61 -17.80 -3.06
N GLY A 392 -4.39 -16.77 -3.40
CA GLY A 392 -4.41 -15.52 -2.64
C GLY A 392 -5.45 -15.61 -1.54
N SER A 393 -5.03 -15.68 -0.28
CA SER A 393 -5.92 -15.83 0.87
C SER A 393 -5.40 -15.07 2.08
N ARG A 394 -6.28 -14.33 2.75
CA ARG A 394 -6.01 -13.61 3.99
C ARG A 394 -6.43 -14.40 5.23
N ILE A 395 -7.18 -15.50 5.06
CA ILE A 395 -7.60 -16.40 6.13
C ILE A 395 -6.47 -16.86 7.08
N PRO A 396 -5.22 -17.13 6.65
CA PRO A 396 -4.16 -17.45 7.60
C PRO A 396 -3.95 -16.38 8.67
N VAL A 397 -4.37 -15.14 8.40
CA VAL A 397 -4.29 -13.97 9.28
C VAL A 397 -5.62 -13.71 10.00
N THR A 398 -6.75 -13.83 9.30
CA THR A 398 -8.07 -13.43 9.82
C THR A 398 -8.85 -14.56 10.47
N LEU A 399 -8.48 -15.81 10.18
CA LEU A 399 -9.09 -17.03 10.70
C LEU A 399 -8.11 -18.23 10.58
N PRO A 400 -6.96 -18.22 11.29
CA PRO A 400 -5.92 -19.25 11.15
C PRO A 400 -6.41 -20.68 11.47
N GLN A 401 -7.48 -20.81 12.26
CA GLN A 401 -8.12 -22.09 12.60
C GLN A 401 -8.61 -22.86 11.36
N ARG A 402 -8.90 -22.16 10.25
CA ARG A 402 -9.28 -22.78 8.97
C ARG A 402 -8.17 -23.68 8.41
N ILE A 403 -6.92 -23.41 8.78
CA ILE A 403 -5.74 -24.19 8.37
C ILE A 403 -5.54 -25.37 9.32
N THR A 404 -6.38 -26.39 9.10
CA THR A 404 -6.25 -27.69 9.78
C THR A 404 -5.11 -28.50 9.17
N LYS A 405 -4.65 -29.53 9.89
CA LYS A 405 -3.65 -30.48 9.37
C LYS A 405 -4.14 -31.14 8.07
N LYS A 406 -5.38 -31.66 8.08
CA LYS A 406 -6.02 -32.28 6.91
C LYS A 406 -6.05 -31.33 5.71
N PHE A 407 -6.41 -30.07 5.94
CA PHE A 407 -6.47 -29.07 4.88
C PHE A 407 -5.10 -28.81 4.26
N ALA A 408 -4.07 -28.61 5.09
CA ALA A 408 -2.71 -28.41 4.59
C ALA A 408 -2.21 -29.64 3.81
N GLU A 409 -2.41 -30.85 4.32
CA GLU A 409 -2.04 -32.11 3.64
C GLU A 409 -2.75 -32.27 2.30
N MET A 410 -4.03 -31.91 2.21
CA MET A 410 -4.79 -31.90 0.96
C MET A 410 -4.13 -30.99 -0.07
N LEU A 411 -3.84 -29.72 0.28
CA LEU A 411 -3.15 -28.79 -0.62
C LEU A 411 -1.77 -29.31 -1.03
N GLY A 412 -1.04 -29.91 -0.08
CA GLY A 412 0.28 -30.50 -0.25
C GLY A 412 0.34 -31.64 -1.27
N SER A 413 -0.72 -32.45 -1.34
CA SER A 413 -0.79 -33.59 -2.26
C SER A 413 -0.70 -33.21 -3.76
N TYR A 414 -0.92 -31.93 -4.07
CA TYR A 414 -0.83 -31.39 -5.43
C TYR A 414 0.56 -30.81 -5.77
N VAL A 415 1.47 -30.72 -4.80
CA VAL A 415 2.87 -30.36 -5.03
C VAL A 415 3.60 -31.54 -5.67
N LYS A 416 4.18 -31.33 -6.85
CA LYS A 416 4.94 -32.36 -7.59
C LYS A 416 6.30 -31.79 -7.99
N ILE A 417 7.36 -32.21 -7.30
CA ILE A 417 8.73 -31.72 -7.52
C ILE A 417 9.09 -31.81 -9.02
N GLY A 418 9.59 -30.70 -9.58
CA GLY A 418 9.95 -30.59 -10.99
C GLY A 418 8.77 -30.53 -11.98
N LYS A 419 7.52 -30.53 -11.50
CA LYS A 419 6.32 -30.53 -12.36
C LYS A 419 5.28 -29.48 -11.98
N LYS A 420 4.85 -29.45 -10.71
CA LYS A 420 3.81 -28.53 -10.21
C LYS A 420 4.21 -27.96 -8.85
N TYR A 421 4.10 -26.65 -8.70
CA TYR A 421 4.21 -26.00 -7.39
C TYR A 421 2.86 -25.43 -6.95
N VAL A 422 2.66 -25.41 -5.64
CA VAL A 422 1.55 -24.72 -4.99
C VAL A 422 2.14 -23.63 -4.11
N ALA A 423 1.56 -22.45 -4.13
CA ALA A 423 1.98 -21.33 -3.29
C ALA A 423 0.77 -20.60 -2.70
N ILE A 424 0.96 -19.99 -1.55
CA ILE A 424 -0.04 -19.13 -0.91
C ILE A 424 0.52 -17.71 -0.83
N SER A 425 -0.29 -16.74 -1.23
CA SER A 425 -0.04 -15.32 -0.99
C SER A 425 -0.97 -14.83 0.11
N THR A 426 -0.41 -14.56 1.28
CA THR A 426 -1.06 -13.90 2.40
C THR A 426 -1.12 -12.39 2.19
N HIS A 427 -1.83 -11.72 3.09
CA HIS A 427 -2.07 -10.29 3.05
C HIS A 427 -2.00 -9.73 4.48
N ILE A 428 -0.77 -9.64 5.00
CA ILE A 428 -0.42 -9.12 6.33
C ILE A 428 0.09 -7.69 6.14
N GLU A 429 -0.50 -6.76 6.86
CA GLU A 429 -0.26 -5.32 6.76
C GLU A 429 0.57 -4.77 7.93
N HIS A 430 0.52 -5.43 9.10
CA HIS A 430 1.18 -4.93 10.30
C HIS A 430 1.81 -6.07 11.13
N PRO A 431 2.99 -5.85 11.78
CA PRO A 431 3.65 -6.87 12.62
C PRO A 431 2.74 -7.47 13.69
N TYR A 432 1.80 -6.66 14.20
CA TYR A 432 0.85 -7.08 15.21
C TYR A 432 -0.07 -8.21 14.73
N GLU A 433 -0.39 -8.30 13.43
CA GLU A 433 -1.24 -9.38 12.90
C GLU A 433 -0.57 -10.76 12.91
N ILE A 434 0.76 -10.82 13.09
CA ILE A 434 1.52 -12.06 13.11
C ILE A 434 1.42 -12.68 14.49
N THR A 435 0.45 -13.57 14.66
CA THR A 435 0.18 -14.25 15.94
C THR A 435 0.84 -15.64 15.99
N PRO A 436 0.92 -16.27 17.18
CA PRO A 436 1.28 -17.69 17.28
C PRO A 436 0.40 -18.61 16.43
N GLU A 437 -0.92 -18.37 16.38
CA GLU A 437 -1.86 -19.16 15.57
C GLU A 437 -1.62 -18.97 14.06
N THR A 438 -1.31 -17.75 13.63
CA THR A 438 -0.92 -17.43 12.25
C THR A 438 0.38 -18.16 11.90
N GLY A 439 1.38 -18.11 12.78
CA GLY A 439 2.65 -18.82 12.60
C GLY A 439 2.47 -20.33 12.50
N GLU A 440 1.61 -20.93 13.32
CA GLU A 440 1.33 -22.37 13.27
C GLU A 440 0.53 -22.75 12.02
N ALA A 441 -0.44 -21.94 11.59
CA ALA A 441 -1.15 -22.13 10.33
C ALA A 441 -0.19 -22.16 9.13
N ILE A 442 0.73 -21.20 9.07
CA ILE A 442 1.74 -21.12 8.01
C ILE A 442 2.73 -22.29 8.08
N ARG A 443 3.17 -22.67 9.28
CA ARG A 443 4.05 -23.83 9.48
C ARG A 443 3.41 -25.13 8.97
N LYS A 444 2.10 -25.34 9.19
CA LYS A 444 1.37 -26.50 8.65
C LYS A 444 1.40 -26.54 7.12
N ILE A 445 1.19 -25.39 6.47
CA ILE A 445 1.27 -25.23 5.02
C ILE A 445 2.69 -25.53 4.52
N MET A 446 3.72 -24.89 5.09
CA MET A 446 5.09 -24.99 4.61
C MET A 446 5.68 -26.40 4.75
N LYS A 447 5.27 -27.15 5.77
CA LYS A 447 5.65 -28.58 5.94
C LYS A 447 5.22 -29.46 4.77
N GLN A 448 4.29 -29.01 3.94
CA GLN A 448 3.78 -29.72 2.77
C GLN A 448 4.51 -29.33 1.47
N GLY A 449 5.60 -28.56 1.56
CA GLY A 449 6.33 -28.08 0.38
C GLY A 449 5.66 -26.89 -0.33
N ILE A 450 4.67 -26.25 0.30
CA ILE A 450 3.99 -25.06 -0.21
C ILE A 450 4.76 -23.81 0.23
N THR A 451 5.05 -22.91 -0.71
CA THR A 451 5.70 -21.63 -0.38
C THR A 451 4.68 -20.60 0.09
N ALA A 452 5.04 -19.80 1.09
CA ALA A 452 4.21 -18.71 1.61
C ALA A 452 4.84 -17.35 1.30
N TYR A 453 4.06 -16.50 0.65
CA TYR A 453 4.42 -15.13 0.29
C TYR A 453 3.52 -14.14 1.00
N ASN A 454 4.00 -12.93 1.28
CA ASN A 454 3.15 -11.83 1.73
C ASN A 454 3.04 -10.73 0.67
N GLN A 455 1.83 -10.30 0.42
CA GLN A 455 1.55 -9.04 -0.27
C GLN A 455 1.13 -8.03 0.79
N GLN A 456 1.79 -6.88 0.84
CA GLN A 456 1.40 -5.77 1.72
C GLN A 456 0.80 -4.66 0.84
N VAL A 457 -0.27 -4.03 1.28
CA VAL A 457 -0.76 -2.76 0.72
C VAL A 457 -0.30 -1.63 1.63
N TYR A 458 0.68 -0.87 1.16
CA TYR A 458 1.34 0.17 1.94
C TYR A 458 0.45 1.41 2.10
N THR A 459 -0.51 1.32 3.00
CA THR A 459 -1.47 2.40 3.29
C THR A 459 -0.86 3.45 4.20
N LYS A 460 -1.51 4.63 4.28
CA LYS A 460 -1.18 5.66 5.26
C LYS A 460 -1.14 5.15 6.71
N GLU A 461 -1.96 4.14 7.04
CA GLU A 461 -2.01 3.55 8.38
C GLU A 461 -0.76 2.74 8.73
N THR A 462 0.01 2.29 7.74
CA THR A 462 1.21 1.44 7.89
C THR A 462 2.49 2.11 7.37
N ALA A 463 2.43 3.43 7.13
CA ALA A 463 3.47 4.20 6.45
C ALA A 463 4.44 4.93 7.39
N ARG A 464 4.44 4.62 8.69
CA ARG A 464 5.38 5.27 9.62
C ARG A 464 6.81 4.72 9.44
N ARG A 465 7.82 5.50 9.83
CA ARG A 465 9.24 5.13 9.67
C ARG A 465 9.54 3.79 10.35
N PHE A 466 10.09 2.86 9.59
CA PHE A 466 10.47 1.48 9.92
C PHE A 466 9.33 0.52 10.28
N GLU A 467 8.07 0.93 10.13
CA GLU A 467 6.92 0.07 10.43
C GLU A 467 6.88 -1.18 9.54
N SER A 468 7.07 -0.99 8.23
CA SER A 468 7.13 -2.10 7.27
C SER A 468 8.45 -2.86 7.33
N VAL A 469 9.53 -2.26 7.83
CA VAL A 469 10.78 -2.97 8.14
C VAL A 469 10.55 -3.98 9.26
N LYS A 470 9.89 -3.57 10.34
CA LYS A 470 9.48 -4.47 11.42
C LYS A 470 8.59 -5.60 10.87
N LEU A 471 7.64 -5.29 9.99
CA LEU A 471 6.77 -6.30 9.39
C LEU A 471 7.57 -7.37 8.65
N ARG A 472 8.52 -6.97 7.80
CA ARG A 472 9.38 -7.91 7.06
C ARG A 472 10.19 -8.81 7.98
N MET A 473 10.71 -8.27 9.09
CA MET A 473 11.41 -9.08 10.10
C MET A 473 10.50 -10.11 10.75
N GLU A 474 9.29 -9.73 11.15
CA GLU A 474 8.34 -10.65 11.78
C GLU A 474 7.79 -11.69 10.79
N LEU A 475 7.57 -11.33 9.51
CA LEU A 475 7.19 -12.29 8.45
C LEU A 475 8.23 -13.41 8.32
N LYS A 476 9.52 -13.05 8.34
CA LYS A 476 10.62 -14.03 8.25
C LYS A 476 10.67 -14.99 9.43
N LYS A 477 10.32 -14.52 10.64
CA LYS A 477 10.27 -15.38 11.83
C LYS A 477 9.24 -16.51 11.70
N VAL A 478 8.18 -16.30 10.92
CA VAL A 478 7.13 -17.32 10.67
C VAL A 478 7.27 -18.01 9.31
N GLY A 479 8.36 -17.76 8.58
CA GLY A 479 8.67 -18.43 7.31
C GLY A 479 7.98 -17.84 6.07
N ILE A 480 7.41 -16.64 6.18
CA ILE A 480 6.75 -15.96 5.05
C ILE A 480 7.75 -15.05 4.33
N ASP A 481 7.78 -15.12 3.01
CA ASP A 481 8.60 -14.27 2.17
C ASP A 481 7.84 -13.01 1.71
N PRO A 482 8.33 -11.79 1.99
CA PRO A 482 7.78 -10.58 1.38
C PRO A 482 7.84 -10.68 -0.16
N TYR A 483 6.72 -10.40 -0.83
CA TYR A 483 6.61 -10.54 -2.29
C TYR A 483 6.29 -9.23 -3.00
N TYR A 484 5.28 -8.50 -2.56
CA TYR A 484 4.99 -7.17 -3.08
C TYR A 484 4.64 -6.22 -1.95
N THR A 485 5.12 -4.98 -2.09
CA THR A 485 4.59 -3.82 -1.39
C THR A 485 3.85 -2.98 -2.42
N PHE A 486 2.52 -3.06 -2.38
CA PHE A 486 1.64 -2.33 -3.28
C PHE A 486 1.43 -0.91 -2.78
N TYR A 487 1.56 0.06 -3.69
CA TYR A 487 0.86 1.32 -3.51
C TYR A 487 -0.66 1.05 -3.46
N PRO A 488 -1.41 1.65 -2.50
CA PRO A 488 -2.84 1.45 -2.39
C PRO A 488 -3.55 1.92 -3.65
N GLN A 489 -4.58 1.20 -4.08
CA GLN A 489 -5.28 1.54 -5.33
C GLN A 489 -5.85 2.96 -5.22
N GLY A 490 -5.58 3.81 -6.22
CA GLY A 490 -5.93 5.24 -6.26
C GLY A 490 -7.42 5.52 -6.39
N LYS A 491 -8.22 4.94 -5.50
CA LYS A 491 -9.68 4.93 -5.49
C LYS A 491 -10.19 6.03 -4.59
N TYR A 492 -11.22 6.72 -5.06
CA TYR A 492 -11.76 7.88 -4.36
C TYR A 492 -12.40 7.53 -3.02
N GLU A 493 -13.14 6.42 -2.95
CA GLU A 493 -13.79 5.97 -1.72
C GLU A 493 -12.80 5.47 -0.67
N THR A 494 -11.59 5.05 -1.07
CA THR A 494 -10.51 4.66 -0.14
C THR A 494 -9.43 5.73 -0.02
N LYS A 495 -9.73 7.00 -0.36
CA LYS A 495 -8.76 8.11 -0.31
C LYS A 495 -8.04 8.21 1.05
N ASN A 496 -8.74 7.91 2.15
CA ASN A 496 -8.17 7.95 3.50
C ASN A 496 -6.99 6.97 3.72
N PHE A 497 -6.84 5.94 2.87
CA PHE A 497 -5.72 5.00 2.92
C PHE A 497 -4.56 5.38 2.00
N LEU A 498 -4.77 6.36 1.11
CA LEU A 498 -3.75 6.81 0.18
C LEU A 498 -2.69 7.66 0.90
N LEU A 499 -1.52 7.67 0.30
CA LEU A 499 -0.35 8.40 0.71
C LEU A 499 0.41 8.85 -0.55
N PRO A 500 1.40 9.75 -0.46
CA PRO A 500 2.22 10.11 -1.60
C PRO A 500 3.01 8.91 -2.13
N VAL A 501 3.12 8.77 -3.46
CA VAL A 501 4.02 7.81 -4.12
C VAL A 501 5.48 8.02 -3.66
N ALA A 502 5.84 9.27 -3.36
CA ALA A 502 7.13 9.59 -2.76
C ALA A 502 7.39 8.85 -1.44
N ARG A 503 6.37 8.65 -0.59
CA ARG A 503 6.53 8.00 0.73
C ARG A 503 6.88 6.51 0.59
N ILE A 504 6.22 5.79 -0.31
CA ILE A 504 6.55 4.38 -0.57
C ILE A 504 7.95 4.22 -1.19
N MET A 505 8.37 5.18 -2.02
CA MET A 505 9.72 5.20 -2.57
C MET A 505 10.80 5.55 -1.53
N GLN A 506 10.45 6.42 -0.59
CA GLN A 506 11.28 6.76 0.57
C GLN A 506 11.49 5.55 1.48
N GLU A 507 10.43 4.81 1.83
CA GLU A 507 10.53 3.56 2.61
C GLU A 507 11.50 2.58 1.95
N ARG A 508 11.34 2.37 0.63
CA ARG A 508 12.17 1.41 -0.11
C ARG A 508 13.66 1.75 -0.06
N LYS A 509 13.99 3.03 -0.26
CA LYS A 509 15.38 3.49 -0.43
C LYS A 509 16.08 3.73 0.90
N GLU A 510 15.36 4.15 1.93
CA GLU A 510 15.95 4.55 3.22
C GLU A 510 15.77 3.50 4.30
N GLU A 511 14.74 2.67 4.24
CA GLU A 511 14.37 1.77 5.33
C GLU A 511 14.54 0.31 4.91
N ALA A 512 13.79 -0.14 3.90
CA ALA A 512 13.84 -1.52 3.44
C ALA A 512 15.26 -1.91 3.00
N ARG A 513 16.01 -1.00 2.34
CA ARG A 513 17.38 -1.26 1.85
C ARG A 513 18.38 -1.66 2.93
N LEU A 514 18.12 -1.29 4.18
CA LEU A 514 18.96 -1.57 5.35
C LEU A 514 18.81 -3.01 5.85
N LEU A 515 17.75 -3.71 5.47
CA LEU A 515 17.55 -5.11 5.84
C LEU A 515 18.49 -6.06 5.06
N PRO A 516 18.79 -7.23 5.65
CA PRO A 516 19.41 -8.34 4.91
C PRO A 516 18.61 -8.65 3.64
N GLY A 517 19.28 -9.02 2.55
CA GLY A 517 18.64 -9.25 1.25
C GLY A 517 17.48 -10.26 1.31
N ALA A 518 17.64 -11.31 2.12
CA ALA A 518 16.62 -12.32 2.32
C ALA A 518 15.35 -11.81 3.02
N PHE A 519 15.39 -10.65 3.68
CA PHE A 519 14.25 -10.08 4.41
C PHE A 519 13.45 -9.09 3.55
N ARG A 520 13.99 -8.66 2.40
CA ARG A 520 13.44 -7.61 1.53
C ARG A 520 13.32 -8.07 0.08
N THR A 521 12.72 -9.25 -0.09
CA THR A 521 12.53 -9.92 -1.38
C THR A 521 11.39 -9.32 -2.21
N ASP A 522 10.63 -8.41 -1.62
CA ASP A 522 9.46 -7.76 -2.20
C ASP A 522 9.81 -6.68 -3.21
N GLU A 523 8.95 -6.54 -4.22
CA GLU A 523 9.00 -5.45 -5.19
C GLU A 523 7.95 -4.38 -4.87
N PHE A 524 8.32 -3.12 -5.07
CA PHE A 524 7.48 -1.97 -4.78
C PHE A 524 6.76 -1.54 -6.05
N VAL A 525 5.43 -1.66 -6.05
CA VAL A 525 4.67 -1.60 -7.30
C VAL A 525 3.46 -0.69 -7.22
N PHE A 526 3.19 -0.02 -8.33
CA PHE A 526 1.93 0.67 -8.59
C PHE A 526 1.14 -0.15 -9.61
N ASN A 527 -0.13 -0.44 -9.33
CA ASN A 527 -0.98 -1.07 -10.34
C ASN A 527 -1.55 0.02 -11.26
N VAL A 528 -1.10 0.05 -12.51
CA VAL A 528 -1.70 0.85 -13.57
C VAL A 528 -3.04 0.21 -13.98
N PRO A 529 -4.15 0.97 -13.95
CA PRO A 529 -5.46 0.50 -14.38
C PRO A 529 -5.42 -0.24 -15.72
N LYS A 530 -6.15 -1.36 -15.80
CA LYS A 530 -6.21 -2.30 -16.95
C LYS A 530 -4.91 -3.03 -17.28
N LEU A 531 -3.78 -2.34 -17.21
CA LEU A 531 -2.51 -2.76 -17.80
C LEU A 531 -1.69 -3.60 -16.82
N GLY A 532 -1.68 -3.28 -15.51
CA GLY A 532 -1.02 -4.12 -14.50
C GLY A 532 0.09 -3.40 -13.74
N LYS A 533 1.08 -4.14 -13.24
CA LYS A 533 2.07 -3.63 -12.29
C LYS A 533 3.16 -2.82 -13.00
N ASN A 534 3.50 -1.68 -12.43
CA ASN A 534 4.69 -0.90 -12.71
C ASN A 534 5.63 -0.92 -11.52
N HIS A 535 6.93 -1.08 -11.77
CA HIS A 535 7.94 -1.04 -10.72
C HIS A 535 8.26 0.41 -10.39
N LEU A 536 7.90 0.86 -9.19
CA LEU A 536 8.11 2.26 -8.78
C LEU A 536 9.59 2.66 -8.80
N ARG A 537 10.48 1.68 -8.65
CA ARG A 537 11.93 1.88 -8.69
C ARG A 537 12.51 2.25 -10.04
N ALA A 538 11.79 1.96 -11.12
CA ALA A 538 12.28 2.10 -12.47
C ALA A 538 11.92 3.49 -12.99
N TYR A 539 12.90 4.39 -13.06
CA TYR A 539 12.69 5.75 -13.56
C TYR A 539 12.19 5.79 -15.01
N GLN A 540 12.49 4.79 -15.82
CA GLN A 540 11.93 4.69 -17.17
C GLN A 540 10.42 4.34 -17.20
N ASP A 541 9.83 3.99 -16.05
CA ASP A 541 8.46 3.50 -15.94
C ASP A 541 7.47 4.59 -15.48
N ASN A 542 7.97 5.72 -14.98
CA ASN A 542 7.12 6.84 -14.59
C ASN A 542 7.91 8.15 -14.54
N GLU A 543 7.20 9.27 -14.70
CA GLU A 543 7.77 10.60 -14.51
C GLU A 543 6.71 11.58 -13.98
N ILE A 544 7.14 12.62 -13.26
CA ILE A 544 6.28 13.72 -12.84
C ILE A 544 6.11 14.69 -14.01
N ILE A 545 4.86 14.97 -14.36
CA ILE A 545 4.49 15.83 -15.50
C ILE A 545 3.73 17.09 -15.08
N GLY A 546 3.32 17.20 -13.81
CA GLY A 546 2.59 18.35 -13.30
C GLY A 546 2.54 18.39 -11.78
N ILE A 547 2.26 19.57 -11.24
CA ILE A 547 1.90 19.82 -9.84
C ILE A 547 0.63 20.66 -9.84
N LYS A 548 -0.39 20.20 -9.10
CA LYS A 548 -1.69 20.87 -8.94
C LYS A 548 -1.65 21.98 -7.91
N GLU A 549 -2.65 22.85 -7.91
CA GLU A 549 -2.84 23.99 -7.02
C GLU A 549 -2.77 23.65 -5.51
N ASN A 550 -3.02 22.39 -5.12
CA ASN A 550 -2.90 21.91 -3.74
C ASN A 550 -1.55 21.22 -3.43
N GLY A 551 -0.60 21.22 -4.36
CA GLY A 551 0.69 20.52 -4.23
C GLY A 551 0.66 19.04 -4.62
N ALA A 552 -0.47 18.49 -5.10
CA ALA A 552 -0.50 17.12 -5.59
C ALA A 552 0.37 16.97 -6.85
N ARG A 553 1.32 16.03 -6.81
CA ARG A 553 2.10 15.62 -7.99
C ARG A 553 1.21 14.85 -8.96
N VAL A 554 1.47 15.03 -10.24
CA VAL A 554 0.81 14.28 -11.31
C VAL A 554 1.86 13.44 -12.02
N TYR A 555 1.71 12.12 -11.91
CA TYR A 555 2.61 11.13 -12.51
C TYR A 555 2.05 10.64 -13.85
N LEU A 556 2.94 10.45 -14.81
CA LEU A 556 2.70 9.72 -16.04
C LEU A 556 3.33 8.33 -15.92
N PHE A 557 2.51 7.29 -15.81
CA PHE A 557 2.96 5.91 -15.75
C PHE A 557 2.99 5.27 -17.13
N TYR A 558 4.11 4.63 -17.44
CA TYR A 558 4.30 3.90 -18.68
C TYR A 558 4.07 2.40 -18.46
N PRO A 559 3.04 1.79 -19.06
CA PRO A 559 2.67 0.38 -18.82
C PRO A 559 3.75 -0.63 -19.27
N TRP A 560 3.72 -1.85 -18.73
CA TRP A 560 4.71 -2.89 -19.05
C TRP A 560 4.67 -3.31 -20.53
N GLU A 561 3.53 -3.18 -21.20
CA GLU A 561 3.41 -3.47 -22.63
C GLU A 561 4.17 -2.48 -23.53
N LYS A 562 4.62 -1.33 -23.04
CA LYS A 562 5.19 -0.22 -23.84
C LYS A 562 6.36 -0.61 -24.77
N ASN A 563 7.12 -1.65 -24.41
CA ASN A 563 8.25 -2.15 -25.18
C ASN A 563 7.88 -3.35 -26.08
N ILE A 564 6.60 -3.72 -26.10
CA ILE A 564 6.04 -4.82 -26.89
C ILE A 564 5.07 -4.26 -27.93
N VAL A 565 4.18 -3.38 -27.52
CA VAL A 565 3.19 -2.69 -28.36
C VAL A 565 3.02 -1.24 -27.89
N MET A 566 2.59 -0.36 -28.81
CA MET A 566 2.26 1.01 -28.46
C MET A 566 0.97 1.04 -27.63
N VAL A 567 1.04 1.64 -26.45
CA VAL A 567 -0.06 1.73 -25.49
C VAL A 567 -0.06 3.11 -24.83
N GLU A 568 -1.26 3.63 -24.57
CA GLU A 568 -1.40 4.93 -23.91
C GLU A 568 -0.87 4.86 -22.47
N PRO A 569 -0.11 5.87 -22.03
CA PRO A 569 0.32 5.97 -20.65
C PRO A 569 -0.86 6.34 -19.75
N TYR A 570 -0.67 6.18 -18.43
CA TYR A 570 -1.69 6.47 -17.44
C TYR A 570 -1.31 7.68 -16.59
N ILE A 571 -2.19 8.66 -16.51
CA ILE A 571 -2.02 9.85 -15.68
C ILE A 571 -2.63 9.59 -14.30
N TYR A 572 -1.83 9.77 -13.25
CA TYR A 572 -2.26 9.63 -11.86
C TYR A 572 -2.03 10.92 -11.09
N VAL A 573 -3.06 11.42 -10.41
CA VAL A 573 -2.96 12.54 -9.47
C VAL A 573 -2.76 11.96 -8.07
N ASP A 574 -1.62 12.27 -7.47
CA ASP A 574 -1.21 11.73 -6.17
C ASP A 574 -1.81 12.51 -4.98
N GLN A 575 -1.54 12.05 -3.75
CA GLN A 575 -1.82 12.84 -2.55
C GLN A 575 -0.74 13.91 -2.33
N PRO A 576 -1.11 15.14 -1.92
CA PRO A 576 -0.12 16.13 -1.51
C PRO A 576 0.74 15.63 -0.34
N ILE A 577 2.04 15.85 -0.44
CA ILE A 577 2.98 15.44 0.62
C ILE A 577 2.67 16.17 1.93
N ILE A 578 2.29 17.45 1.88
CA ILE A 578 1.98 18.25 3.07
C ILE A 578 0.81 17.67 3.87
N GLU A 579 -0.24 17.18 3.19
CA GLU A 579 -1.39 16.56 3.85
C GLU A 579 -1.00 15.26 4.56
N PHE A 580 -0.04 14.51 4.00
CA PHE A 580 0.52 13.33 4.63
C PHE A 580 1.37 13.69 5.87
N LEU A 581 2.22 14.71 5.77
CA LEU A 581 3.06 15.15 6.90
C LEU A 581 2.19 15.66 8.06
N ASP A 582 1.13 16.43 7.79
CA ASP A 582 0.17 16.85 8.81
C ASP A 582 -0.51 15.65 9.49
N ASP A 583 -0.84 14.60 8.73
CA ASP A 583 -1.36 13.35 9.31
C ASP A 583 -0.34 12.66 10.22
N MET A 584 0.95 12.68 9.86
CA MET A 584 2.02 12.13 10.70
C MET A 584 2.18 12.93 12.00
N VAL A 585 2.17 14.27 11.94
CA VAL A 585 2.21 15.13 13.15
C VAL A 585 1.02 14.86 14.07
N ARG A 586 -0.19 14.69 13.51
CA ARG A 586 -1.39 14.31 14.28
C ARG A 586 -1.27 12.93 14.94
N ARG A 587 -0.37 12.07 14.46
CA ARG A 587 -0.05 10.76 15.05
C ARG A 587 1.17 10.80 15.98
N GLU A 588 1.58 11.98 16.43
CA GLU A 588 2.75 12.19 17.31
C GLU A 588 4.09 11.80 16.64
N GLU A 589 4.14 11.71 15.30
CA GLU A 589 5.39 11.54 14.56
C GLU A 589 5.98 12.91 14.21
N ARG A 590 7.30 12.98 14.09
CA ARG A 590 8.01 14.20 13.68
C ARG A 590 8.03 14.32 12.17
N TYR A 591 7.58 15.44 11.61
CA TYR A 591 7.59 15.60 10.15
C TYR A 591 9.01 15.68 9.58
N GLU A 592 10.00 16.13 10.38
CA GLU A 592 11.40 16.18 9.94
C GLU A 592 11.98 14.79 9.68
N ASP A 593 11.45 13.74 10.34
CA ASP A 593 11.87 12.36 10.11
C ASP A 593 11.54 11.89 8.67
N TYR A 594 10.69 12.64 7.96
CA TYR A 594 10.27 12.39 6.60
C TYR A 594 10.82 13.41 5.60
N GLU A 595 11.63 14.39 6.02
CA GLU A 595 11.99 15.57 5.19
C GLU A 595 12.59 15.24 3.82
N SER A 596 13.25 14.10 3.67
CA SER A 596 13.78 13.67 2.37
C SER A 596 12.70 13.30 1.34
N ILE A 597 11.43 13.10 1.75
CA ILE A 597 10.31 12.66 0.92
C ILE A 597 10.11 13.56 -0.32
N TRP A 598 10.40 14.86 -0.20
CA TRP A 598 10.24 15.83 -1.28
C TRP A 598 11.17 15.56 -2.47
N TYR A 599 12.24 14.78 -2.29
CA TYR A 599 13.25 14.53 -3.32
C TYR A 599 13.11 13.15 -3.99
N TYR A 600 11.96 12.49 -3.80
CA TYR A 600 11.60 11.24 -4.46
C TYR A 600 10.66 11.52 -5.61
N TYR A 601 11.23 11.77 -6.79
CA TYR A 601 10.51 12.06 -8.04
C TYR A 601 10.07 10.80 -8.78
#